data_AF-A0A965MMG2-F1
#
_entry.id   AF-A0A965MMG2-F1
#
_cell.length_a   1.000
_cell.length_b   1.000
_cell.length_c   1.000
_cell.angle_alpha   90.00
_cell.angle_beta   90.00
_cell.angle_gamma   90.00
#
_symmetry.space_group_name_H-M   'P 1'
#
loop_
_entity.id
_entity.type
_entity.pdbx_description
1 polymer ?
#
loop_
_entity_poly.entity_id
_entity_poly.type
_entity_poly.pdbx_seq_one_letter_code
_entity_poly.pdbx_strand_id
1 'polypeptide(L)'
;MNDETVQDWDQFVLRYTKLQDAIGSRLFPAVLTILQEPYEDKPMIDKLNRLEKLGYLKSVDQWNQLRIVRNHFAHDYPSDDALKAAYLNDAVRAVPTLEGLLEKIRPLVD
;
A
#
# COMPACT_ATOMS: atom_id res chain seq x y z
N MET A 1 25.85 -7.61 7.29
CA MET A 1 25.52 -6.77 6.12
C MET A 1 26.48 -5.60 6.14
N ASN A 2 26.94 -5.11 4.98
CA ASN A 2 27.69 -3.85 4.95
C ASN A 2 26.72 -2.67 5.12
N ASP A 3 27.23 -1.49 5.46
CA ASP A 3 26.42 -0.30 5.74
C ASP A 3 25.56 0.10 4.54
N GLU A 4 26.08 -0.08 3.32
CA GLU A 4 25.36 0.15 2.06
C GLU A 4 24.09 -0.72 1.95
N THR A 5 24.20 -2.03 2.21
CA THR A 5 23.03 -2.92 2.16
C THR A 5 21.99 -2.53 3.22
N VAL A 6 22.42 -2.11 4.40
CA VAL A 6 21.48 -1.65 5.46
C VAL A 6 20.74 -0.40 4.99
N GLN A 7 21.46 0.56 4.41
CA GLN A 7 20.88 1.79 3.87
C GLN A 7 19.89 1.51 2.73
N ASP A 8 20.17 0.55 1.84
CA ASP A 8 19.26 0.16 0.77
C ASP A 8 17.94 -0.39 1.31
N TRP A 9 17.98 -1.21 2.36
CA TRP A 9 16.78 -1.73 3.01
C TRP A 9 15.98 -0.62 3.71
N ASP A 10 16.63 0.29 4.41
CA ASP A 10 15.96 1.43 5.03
C ASP A 10 15.27 2.30 3.96
N GLN A 11 15.95 2.54 2.84
CA GLN A 11 15.42 3.29 1.73
C GLN A 11 14.24 2.59 1.06
N PHE A 12 14.29 1.26 0.95
CA PHE A 12 13.19 0.43 0.46
C PHE A 12 11.97 0.54 1.38
N VAL A 13 12.13 0.31 2.69
CA VAL A 13 11.04 0.39 3.68
C VAL A 13 10.37 1.77 3.65
N LEU A 14 11.19 2.83 3.58
CA LEU A 14 10.69 4.20 3.48
C LEU A 14 9.83 4.41 2.22
N ARG A 15 10.29 3.91 1.06
CA ARG A 15 9.57 4.06 -0.22
C ARG A 15 8.30 3.23 -0.24
N TYR A 16 8.35 1.98 0.22
CA TYR A 16 7.19 1.09 0.33
C TYR A 16 6.08 1.74 1.18
N THR A 17 6.45 2.22 2.37
CA THR A 17 5.51 2.85 3.32
C THR A 17 4.87 4.10 2.71
N LYS A 18 5.68 4.99 2.14
CA LYS A 18 5.19 6.20 1.47
C LYS A 18 4.26 5.90 0.31
N LEU A 19 4.56 4.87 -0.49
CA LEU A 19 3.73 4.46 -1.62
C LEU A 19 2.37 3.96 -1.14
N GLN A 20 2.35 3.02 -0.17
CA GLN A 20 1.10 2.47 0.37
C GLN A 20 0.23 3.58 0.97
N ASP A 21 0.82 4.49 1.75
CA ASP A 21 0.10 5.62 2.34
C ASP A 21 -0.42 6.60 1.29
N ALA A 22 0.37 6.92 0.26
CA ALA A 22 -0.06 7.80 -0.83
C ALA A 22 -1.23 7.20 -1.63
N ILE A 23 -1.20 5.90 -1.90
CA ILE A 23 -2.30 5.22 -2.58
C ILE A 23 -3.59 5.34 -1.75
N GLY A 24 -3.52 5.01 -0.46
CA GLY A 24 -4.71 5.02 0.39
C GLY A 24 -5.27 6.41 0.65
N SER A 25 -4.40 7.38 0.94
CA SER A 25 -4.81 8.72 1.40
C SER A 25 -5.09 9.70 0.26
N ARG A 26 -4.52 9.49 -0.93
CA ARG A 26 -4.62 10.45 -2.05
C ARG A 26 -5.16 9.81 -3.32
N LEU A 27 -4.57 8.69 -3.76
CA LEU A 27 -4.96 8.09 -5.04
C LEU A 27 -6.39 7.56 -5.01
N PHE A 28 -6.77 6.80 -3.99
CA PHE A 28 -8.13 6.26 -3.86
C PHE A 28 -9.22 7.33 -3.84
N PRO A 29 -9.11 8.40 -3.01
CA PRO A 29 -10.04 9.53 -3.12
C PRO A 29 -10.06 10.15 -4.52
N ALA A 30 -8.89 10.41 -5.13
CA ALA A 30 -8.82 11.03 -6.45
C ALA A 30 -9.51 10.19 -7.54
N VAL A 31 -9.32 8.86 -7.52
CA VAL A 31 -9.99 7.93 -8.45
C VAL A 31 -11.51 8.04 -8.31
N LEU A 32 -12.02 8.01 -7.08
CA LEU A 32 -13.46 8.13 -6.84
C LEU A 32 -13.99 9.50 -7.30
N THR A 33 -13.24 10.58 -7.08
CA THR A 33 -13.60 11.92 -7.57
C THR A 33 -13.63 11.98 -9.10
N ILE A 34 -12.64 11.43 -9.80
CA ILE A 34 -12.61 11.39 -11.28
C ILE A 34 -13.82 10.64 -11.83
N LEU A 35 -14.22 9.55 -11.16
CA LEU A 35 -15.37 8.74 -11.53
C LEU A 35 -16.71 9.34 -11.06
N GLN A 36 -16.70 10.52 -10.45
CA GLN A 36 -17.88 11.23 -9.92
C GLN A 36 -18.67 10.39 -8.90
N GLU A 37 -17.97 9.58 -8.11
CA GLU A 37 -18.56 8.75 -7.08
C GLU A 37 -18.92 9.60 -5.84
N PRO A 38 -20.13 9.46 -5.26
CA PRO A 38 -20.60 10.28 -4.13
C PRO A 38 -20.00 9.81 -2.78
N TYR A 39 -18.67 9.73 -2.70
CA TYR A 39 -17.94 9.10 -1.59
C TYR A 39 -16.91 10.00 -0.91
N GLU A 40 -16.90 11.31 -1.16
CA GLU A 40 -15.92 12.25 -0.60
C GLU A 40 -15.85 12.18 0.93
N ASP A 41 -16.99 12.25 1.61
CA ASP A 41 -17.11 12.20 3.08
C ASP A 41 -17.32 10.79 3.66
N LYS A 42 -17.16 9.76 2.84
CA LYS A 42 -17.40 8.38 3.30
C LYS A 42 -16.18 7.82 4.06
N PRO A 43 -16.41 6.95 5.06
CA PRO A 43 -15.35 6.18 5.71
C PRO A 43 -14.48 5.43 4.71
N MET A 44 -13.21 5.18 5.07
CA MET A 44 -12.27 4.48 4.18
C MET A 44 -12.78 3.10 3.74
N ILE A 45 -13.44 2.36 4.62
CA ILE A 45 -13.97 1.03 4.27
C ILE A 45 -15.01 1.08 3.14
N ASP A 46 -15.86 2.11 3.11
CA ASP A 46 -16.85 2.30 2.05
C ASP A 46 -16.17 2.65 0.73
N LYS A 47 -15.13 3.49 0.77
CA LYS A 47 -14.29 3.83 -0.39
C LYS A 47 -13.63 2.58 -0.98
N LEU A 48 -13.06 1.72 -0.12
CA LEU A 48 -12.42 0.47 -0.54
C LEU A 48 -13.42 -0.51 -1.17
N ASN A 49 -14.57 -0.71 -0.52
CA ASN A 49 -15.65 -1.54 -1.07
C ASN A 49 -16.13 -1.01 -2.43
N ARG A 50 -16.17 0.31 -2.61
CA ARG A 50 -16.56 0.91 -3.89
C ARG A 50 -15.50 0.67 -4.97
N LEU A 51 -14.23 0.91 -4.66
CA LEU A 51 -13.11 0.64 -5.59
C LEU A 51 -13.02 -0.83 -5.99
N GLU A 52 -13.34 -1.75 -5.07
CA GLU A 52 -13.44 -3.18 -5.36
C GLU A 52 -14.57 -3.46 -6.35
N LYS A 53 -15.78 -2.94 -6.09
CA LYS A 53 -16.94 -3.08 -6.99
C LYS A 53 -16.69 -2.49 -8.38
N LEU A 54 -15.89 -1.43 -8.47
CA LEU A 54 -15.51 -0.78 -9.73
C LEU A 54 -14.35 -1.49 -10.44
N GLY A 55 -13.71 -2.47 -9.80
CA GLY A 55 -12.62 -3.27 -10.39
C GLY A 55 -11.20 -2.70 -10.22
N TYR A 56 -11.07 -1.47 -9.70
CA TYR A 56 -9.78 -0.81 -9.45
C TYR A 56 -9.02 -1.44 -8.29
N LEU A 57 -9.73 -1.99 -7.31
CA LEU A 57 -9.16 -2.82 -6.25
C LEU A 57 -9.52 -4.28 -6.49
N LYS A 58 -8.56 -5.21 -6.35
CA LYS A 58 -8.85 -6.65 -6.51
C LYS A 58 -9.69 -7.17 -5.36
N SER A 59 -9.27 -6.88 -4.12
CA SER A 59 -10.14 -7.02 -2.97
C SER A 59 -9.76 -6.11 -1.80
N VAL A 60 -10.73 -5.80 -0.96
CA VAL A 60 -10.53 -5.05 0.29
C VAL A 60 -9.62 -5.81 1.25
N ASP A 61 -9.75 -7.12 1.31
CA ASP A 61 -8.87 -7.97 2.13
C ASP A 61 -7.42 -7.87 1.68
N GLN A 62 -7.15 -7.89 0.37
CA GLN A 62 -5.81 -7.75 -0.15
C GLN A 62 -5.22 -6.39 0.22
N TRP A 63 -6.00 -5.32 0.14
CA TRP A 63 -5.58 -4.00 0.62
C TRP A 63 -5.25 -3.99 2.11
N ASN A 64 -6.07 -4.64 2.94
CA ASN A 64 -5.82 -4.73 4.37
C ASN A 64 -4.54 -5.51 4.67
N GLN A 65 -4.20 -6.55 3.90
CA GLN A 65 -2.90 -7.24 4.03
C GLN A 65 -1.72 -6.30 3.75
N LEU A 66 -1.80 -5.45 2.71
CA LEU A 66 -0.77 -4.45 2.43
C LEU A 66 -0.61 -3.45 3.59
N ARG A 67 -1.72 -3.06 4.22
CA ARG A 67 -1.72 -2.19 5.41
C ARG A 67 -1.09 -2.86 6.62
N ILE A 68 -1.32 -4.15 6.84
CA ILE A 68 -0.68 -4.91 7.92
C ILE A 68 0.84 -4.88 7.75
N VAL A 69 1.33 -5.17 6.54
CA VAL A 69 2.76 -5.11 6.22
C VAL A 69 3.32 -3.70 6.46
N ARG A 70 2.62 -2.65 6.02
CA ARG A 70 3.03 -1.27 6.29
C ARG A 70 3.07 -0.98 7.80
N ASN A 71 2.06 -1.43 8.55
CA ASN A 71 1.95 -1.18 9.98
C ASN A 71 3.10 -1.82 10.78
N HIS A 72 3.69 -2.92 10.30
CA HIS A 72 4.87 -3.51 10.91
C HIS A 72 6.08 -2.55 10.90
N PHE A 73 6.18 -1.65 9.92
CA PHE A 73 7.26 -0.65 9.85
C PHE A 73 6.92 0.68 10.54
N ALA A 74 5.65 0.88 10.90
CA ALA A 74 5.21 2.07 11.62
C ALA A 74 5.34 1.92 13.15
N HIS A 75 5.43 0.68 13.64
CA HIS A 75 5.73 0.38 15.03
C HIS A 75 7.24 0.20 15.19
N ASP A 76 7.78 0.57 16.36
CA ASP A 76 9.20 0.41 16.67
C ASP A 76 9.66 -1.02 16.35
N TYR A 77 10.76 -1.12 15.60
CA TYR A 77 11.29 -2.39 15.13
C TYR A 77 11.41 -3.39 16.30
N PRO A 78 10.93 -4.63 16.13
CA PRO A 78 11.14 -5.67 17.13
C PRO A 78 12.63 -5.82 17.44
N SER A 79 12.99 -6.18 18.67
CA SER A 79 14.37 -6.53 19.01
C SER A 79 14.86 -7.82 18.33
N ASP A 80 13.93 -8.60 17.76
CA ASP A 80 14.20 -9.87 17.08
C ASP A 80 14.53 -9.67 15.59
N ASP A 81 15.76 -10.02 15.20
CA ASP A 81 16.25 -9.93 13.83
C ASP A 81 15.55 -10.88 12.86
N ALA A 82 15.09 -12.05 13.31
CA ALA A 82 14.32 -12.97 12.46
C ALA A 82 12.97 -12.37 12.09
N LEU A 83 12.34 -11.65 13.02
CA LEU A 83 11.08 -10.97 12.78
C LEU A 83 11.25 -9.78 11.83
N LYS A 84 12.34 -9.00 11.96
CA LYS A 84 12.67 -7.94 10.99
C LYS A 84 12.85 -8.52 9.58
N ALA A 85 13.60 -9.61 9.45
CA ALA A 85 13.80 -10.28 8.17
C ALA A 85 12.48 -10.77 7.57
N ALA A 86 11.57 -11.32 8.40
CA ALA A 86 10.25 -11.73 7.95
C ALA A 86 9.44 -10.54 7.40
N TYR A 87 9.43 -9.40 8.09
CA TYR A 87 8.71 -8.20 7.64
C TYR A 87 9.27 -7.62 6.34
N LEU A 88 10.60 -7.58 6.18
CA LEU A 88 11.23 -7.16 4.93
C LEU A 88 10.81 -8.08 3.77
N ASN A 89 10.82 -9.40 4.00
CA ASN A 89 10.39 -10.37 3.00
C ASN A 89 8.90 -10.22 2.64
N ASP A 90 8.03 -9.93 3.61
CA ASP A 90 6.61 -9.66 3.36
C ASP A 90 6.41 -8.40 2.51
N ALA A 91 7.18 -7.34 2.78
CA ALA A 91 7.14 -6.11 1.99
C ALA A 91 7.60 -6.33 0.55
N VAL A 92 8.68 -7.08 0.33
CA VAL A 92 9.14 -7.43 -1.01
C VAL A 92 8.07 -8.24 -1.76
N ARG A 93 7.45 -9.23 -1.11
CA ARG A 93 6.34 -10.01 -1.69
C ARG A 93 5.10 -9.18 -1.99
N ALA A 94 4.89 -8.09 -1.26
CA ALA A 94 3.76 -7.18 -1.45
C ALA A 94 3.94 -6.23 -2.64
N VAL A 95 5.17 -5.94 -3.09
CA VAL A 95 5.46 -4.99 -4.17
C VAL A 95 4.66 -5.27 -5.45
N PRO A 96 4.65 -6.50 -6.02
CA PRO A 96 3.90 -6.76 -7.25
C PRO A 96 2.40 -6.50 -7.12
N THR A 97 1.86 -6.62 -5.89
CA THR A 97 0.44 -6.32 -5.64
C THR A 97 0.19 -4.82 -5.67
N LEU A 98 1.07 -4.00 -5.10
CA LEU A 98 0.99 -2.54 -5.19
C LEU A 98 1.14 -2.07 -6.63
N GLU A 99 2.11 -2.62 -7.37
CA GLU A 99 2.31 -2.30 -8.79
C GLU A 99 1.08 -2.67 -9.61
N GLY A 100 0.55 -3.89 -9.47
CA GLY A 100 -0.66 -4.32 -10.17
C GLY A 100 -1.90 -3.46 -9.86
N LEU A 101 -1.98 -2.87 -8.67
CA LEU A 101 -3.02 -1.90 -8.32
C LEU A 101 -2.84 -0.59 -9.11
N LEU A 102 -1.62 -0.06 -9.17
CA LEU A 102 -1.34 1.16 -9.93
C LEU A 102 -1.62 0.97 -11.42
N GLU A 103 -1.25 -0.18 -11.97
CA GLU A 103 -1.51 -0.53 -13.38
C GLU A 103 -3.01 -0.52 -13.72
N LYS A 104 -3.88 -0.92 -12.80
CA LYS A 104 -5.34 -0.85 -12.99
C LYS A 104 -5.87 0.58 -13.01
N ILE A 105 -5.20 1.50 -12.33
CA ILE A 105 -5.61 2.91 -12.23
C ILE A 105 -5.00 3.74 -13.35
N ARG A 106 -3.83 3.36 -13.89
CA ARG A 106 -3.12 4.09 -14.95
C ARG A 106 -4.01 4.56 -16.10
N PRO A 107 -4.94 3.76 -16.66
CA PRO A 107 -5.80 4.21 -17.75
C PRO A 107 -6.76 5.37 -17.43
N LEU A 108 -6.90 5.77 -16.15
CA LEU A 108 -7.70 6.92 -15.74
C LEU A 108 -6.94 8.25 -15.77
N VAL A 109 -5.61 8.20 -15.88
CA VAL A 109 -4.73 9.37 -15.82
C VAL A 109 -3.99 9.64 -17.13
N ASP A 110 -4.11 8.74 -18.10
CA ASP A 110 -3.63 8.88 -19.47
C ASP A 110 -4.71 9.52 -20.37
#